data_AF-A0A1Q5UI84-F1
#
_entry.id   AF-A0A1Q5UI84-F1
#
_cell.length_a   1.000
_cell.length_b   1.000
_cell.length_c   1.000
_cell.angle_alpha   90.00
_cell.angle_beta   90.00
_cell.angle_gamma   90.00
#
_symmetry.space_group_name_H-M   'P 1'
#
loop_
_entity.id
_entity.type
_entity.pdbx_description
1 polymer ?
#
loop_
_entity_poly.entity_id
_entity_poly.type
_entity_poly.pdbx_seq_one_letter_code
_entity_poly.pdbx_strand_id
1 'polypeptide(L)'
;MAQRQDPVFAKSVAAQVDYSDYVSTNAASQGNLNQATDAPDEYQLNPLDDLENVNDFDTWLDDVYRVLRQKGLWRFIDSSIPRPPRDSPLADRWVKISRDVQIWMYQSVAKDINRMVTSRNFRIEFADEYIENLKNVLNVTGYNAMNKDCVTWWSLRRSQYTSAVDYVNSFRDTVTKISKRVEINPILLRQVLLHEIRDDNPTMVASKHSSFDEKYAKATDFNI
;
A
#
# COMPACT_ATOMS: atom_id res chain seq x y z
N MET A 1 27.87 -59.82 -42.39
CA MET A 1 27.54 -58.42 -42.78
C MET A 1 26.22 -58.06 -42.14
N ALA A 2 26.22 -57.06 -41.24
CA ALA A 2 25.10 -56.21 -40.80
C ALA A 2 25.36 -55.75 -39.34
N GLN A 3 26.07 -54.64 -39.16
CA GLN A 3 26.07 -53.89 -37.92
C GLN A 3 24.95 -52.85 -38.01
N ARG A 4 23.98 -52.93 -37.10
CA ARG A 4 23.00 -51.87 -36.85
C ARG A 4 23.73 -50.65 -36.28
N GLN A 5 23.64 -49.52 -36.98
CA GLN A 5 24.04 -48.22 -36.47
C GLN A 5 22.83 -47.57 -35.81
N ASP A 6 22.94 -47.26 -34.51
CA ASP A 6 21.98 -46.42 -33.80
C ASP A 6 22.11 -44.96 -34.28
N PRO A 7 21.01 -44.19 -34.39
CA PRO A 7 21.08 -42.81 -34.80
C PRO A 7 21.58 -41.95 -33.63
N VAL A 8 22.76 -41.36 -33.82
CA VAL A 8 23.27 -40.28 -32.98
C VAL A 8 22.30 -39.11 -33.08
N PHE A 9 21.62 -38.79 -31.98
CA PHE A 9 20.85 -37.56 -31.84
C PHE A 9 21.81 -36.37 -32.02
N ALA A 10 21.85 -35.81 -33.21
CA ALA A 10 22.46 -34.52 -33.47
C ALA A 10 21.67 -33.46 -32.67
N LYS A 11 22.22 -33.01 -31.54
CA LYS A 11 21.75 -31.79 -30.87
C LYS A 11 21.94 -30.65 -31.86
N SER A 12 20.82 -30.15 -32.41
CA SER A 12 20.81 -28.88 -33.13
C SER A 12 21.35 -27.81 -32.17
N VAL A 13 22.50 -27.25 -32.49
CA VAL A 13 23.05 -26.10 -31.78
C VAL A 13 22.08 -24.95 -32.03
N ALA A 14 21.17 -24.70 -31.09
CA ALA A 14 20.41 -23.47 -31.07
C ALA A 14 21.43 -22.34 -31.08
N ALA A 15 21.45 -21.54 -32.14
CA ALA A 15 22.29 -20.36 -32.23
C ALA A 15 22.03 -19.52 -30.97
N GLN A 16 23.02 -19.47 -30.09
CA GLN A 16 23.00 -18.63 -28.92
C GLN A 16 23.04 -17.20 -29.47
N VAL A 17 21.87 -16.57 -29.54
CA VAL A 17 21.75 -15.18 -29.98
C VAL A 17 22.54 -14.34 -28.99
N ASP A 18 23.61 -13.71 -29.47
CA ASP A 18 24.45 -12.83 -28.69
C ASP A 18 23.72 -11.49 -28.50
N TYR A 19 23.22 -11.26 -27.28
CA TYR A 19 22.55 -10.02 -26.89
C TYR A 19 23.53 -8.96 -26.35
N SER A 20 24.85 -9.16 -26.45
CA SER A 20 25.83 -8.19 -25.95
C SER A 20 25.78 -6.84 -26.67
N ASP A 21 25.32 -6.81 -27.93
CA ASP A 21 25.10 -5.58 -28.70
C ASP A 21 23.89 -4.75 -28.24
N TYR A 22 22.94 -5.36 -27.51
CA TYR A 22 21.81 -4.64 -26.89
C TYR A 22 22.26 -3.72 -25.77
N VAL A 23 23.39 -4.05 -25.12
CA VAL A 23 23.97 -3.24 -24.05
C VAL A 23 24.85 -2.12 -24.64
N SER A 24 25.57 -2.42 -25.72
CA SER A 24 26.59 -1.52 -26.29
C SER A 24 26.03 -0.32 -27.05
N THR A 25 24.81 -0.39 -27.60
CA THR A 25 24.19 0.74 -28.31
C THR A 25 23.54 1.79 -27.38
N ASN A 26 23.38 1.49 -26.09
CA ASN A 26 22.77 2.40 -25.11
C ASN A 26 23.74 3.36 -24.41
N ALA A 27 25.06 3.22 -24.62
CA ALA A 27 26.05 4.09 -24.00
C ALA A 27 26.08 5.51 -24.63
N ALA A 28 25.60 5.67 -25.87
CA ALA A 28 25.57 6.96 -26.57
C ALA A 28 24.32 7.82 -26.28
N SER A 29 23.32 7.27 -25.57
CA SER A 29 22.01 7.92 -25.31
C SER A 29 21.77 8.28 -23.83
N GLN A 30 22.80 8.21 -22.98
CA GLN A 30 22.71 8.59 -21.56
C GLN A 30 22.40 10.08 -21.31
N GLY A 31 22.27 10.90 -22.36
CA GLY A 31 21.94 12.32 -22.24
C GLY A 31 20.47 12.65 -21.99
N ASN A 32 19.50 11.77 -22.28
CA ASN A 32 18.06 12.14 -22.28
C ASN A 32 17.08 10.98 -22.02
N LEU A 33 17.42 10.00 -21.19
CA LEU A 33 16.47 8.96 -20.79
C LEU A 33 15.32 9.61 -19.99
N ASN A 34 14.10 9.49 -20.49
CA ASN A 34 12.88 9.99 -19.84
C ASN A 34 11.76 8.96 -19.93
N GLN A 35 10.62 9.24 -19.29
CA GLN A 35 9.49 8.31 -19.23
C GLN A 35 8.91 7.95 -20.62
N ALA A 36 9.08 8.79 -21.64
CA ALA A 36 8.59 8.54 -22.99
C ALA A 36 9.61 7.85 -23.91
N THR A 37 10.85 7.61 -23.45
CA THR A 37 11.87 6.93 -24.23
C THR A 37 11.42 5.51 -24.59
N ASP A 38 11.51 5.16 -25.88
CA ASP A 38 11.09 3.89 -26.49
C ASP A 38 9.60 3.55 -26.35
N ALA A 39 8.74 4.51 -26.00
CA ALA A 39 7.30 4.27 -25.96
C ALA A 39 6.80 3.91 -27.38
N PRO A 40 5.92 2.89 -27.54
CA PRO A 40 5.37 2.51 -28.84
C PRO A 40 4.31 3.51 -29.32
N ASP A 41 4.17 3.67 -30.64
CA ASP A 41 3.20 4.60 -31.24
C ASP A 41 1.76 4.13 -31.03
N GLU A 42 1.58 2.81 -31.01
CA GLU A 42 0.31 2.14 -30.76
C GLU A 42 0.46 1.17 -29.59
N TYR A 43 -0.53 1.14 -28.72
CA TYR A 43 -0.60 0.21 -27.60
C TYR A 43 -2.04 -0.14 -27.29
N GLN A 44 -2.22 -1.30 -26.67
CA GLN A 44 -3.48 -1.72 -26.10
C GLN A 44 -3.19 -2.25 -24.69
N LEU A 45 -3.87 -1.67 -23.71
CA LEU A 45 -3.80 -2.09 -22.32
C LEU A 45 -4.89 -3.14 -22.09
N ASN A 46 -4.47 -4.35 -21.74
CA ASN A 46 -5.39 -5.42 -21.40
C ASN A 46 -6.01 -5.13 -20.02
N PRO A 47 -7.26 -5.53 -19.76
CA PRO A 47 -7.83 -5.45 -18.42
C PRO A 47 -6.93 -6.16 -17.39
N LEU A 48 -6.85 -5.58 -16.20
CA LEU A 48 -6.22 -6.19 -15.03
C LEU A 48 -7.31 -6.77 -14.13
N ASP A 49 -6.91 -7.71 -13.28
CA ASP A 49 -7.71 -8.06 -12.12
C ASP A 49 -7.76 -6.86 -11.15
N ASP A 50 -8.92 -6.63 -10.56
CA ASP A 50 -9.15 -5.46 -9.72
C ASP A 50 -8.38 -5.57 -8.39
N LEU A 51 -7.76 -4.46 -7.96
CA LEU A 51 -7.28 -4.32 -6.59
C LEU A 51 -8.48 -4.15 -5.66
N GLU A 52 -9.02 -5.28 -5.19
CA GLU A 52 -10.12 -5.30 -4.21
C GLU A 52 -9.63 -5.16 -2.77
N ASN A 53 -8.44 -5.72 -2.49
CA ASN A 53 -7.87 -5.71 -1.16
C ASN A 53 -6.53 -4.99 -1.16
N VAL A 54 -6.42 -4.01 -0.27
CA VAL A 54 -5.19 -3.27 0.03
C VAL A 54 -3.97 -4.15 0.36
N ASN A 55 -4.16 -5.38 0.85
CA ASN A 55 -3.06 -6.32 1.10
C ASN A 55 -2.49 -6.96 -0.17
N ASP A 56 -3.26 -6.95 -1.26
CA ASP A 56 -2.85 -7.51 -2.55
C ASP A 56 -2.16 -6.46 -3.42
N PHE A 57 -1.87 -5.28 -2.85
CA PHE A 57 -1.28 -4.15 -3.59
C PHE A 57 0.05 -4.50 -4.24
N ASP A 58 0.96 -5.20 -3.55
CA ASP A 58 2.26 -5.56 -4.13
C ASP A 58 2.09 -6.52 -5.31
N THR A 59 1.19 -7.51 -5.18
CA THR A 59 0.87 -8.45 -6.25
C THR A 59 0.21 -7.76 -7.44
N TRP A 60 -0.76 -6.88 -7.18
CA TRP A 60 -1.40 -6.07 -8.20
C TRP A 60 -0.40 -5.14 -8.91
N LEU A 61 0.51 -4.51 -8.15
CA LEU A 61 1.53 -3.63 -8.72
C LEU A 61 2.51 -4.41 -9.60
N ASP A 62 2.88 -5.63 -9.22
CA ASP A 62 3.69 -6.52 -10.05
C ASP A 62 2.97 -6.90 -11.35
N ASP A 63 1.65 -7.15 -11.29
CA ASP A 63 0.84 -7.41 -12.48
C ASP A 63 0.74 -6.18 -13.41
N VAL A 64 0.57 -4.98 -12.84
CA VAL A 64 0.65 -3.71 -13.55
C VAL A 64 2.00 -3.59 -14.26
N TYR A 65 3.12 -3.79 -13.54
CA TYR A 65 4.45 -3.74 -14.14
C TYR A 65 4.62 -4.77 -15.25
N ARG A 66 4.09 -6.00 -15.09
CA ARG A 66 4.17 -7.04 -16.10
C ARG A 66 3.46 -6.62 -17.40
N VAL A 67 2.24 -6.10 -17.31
CA VAL A 67 1.48 -5.65 -18.48
C VAL A 67 2.19 -4.46 -19.14
N LEU A 68 2.61 -3.46 -18.37
CA LEU A 68 3.27 -2.28 -18.93
C LEU A 68 4.63 -2.61 -19.54
N ARG A 69 5.41 -3.53 -18.96
CA ARG A 69 6.70 -3.98 -19.53
C ARG A 69 6.51 -4.66 -20.89
N GLN A 70 5.51 -5.52 -21.02
CA GLN A 70 5.20 -6.17 -22.31
C GLN A 70 4.83 -5.16 -23.41
N LYS A 71 4.35 -3.98 -23.01
CA LYS A 71 3.97 -2.88 -23.92
C LYS A 71 5.02 -1.78 -24.02
N GLY A 72 6.17 -1.89 -23.35
CA GLY A 72 7.20 -0.82 -23.34
C GLY A 72 6.77 0.46 -22.59
N LEU A 73 5.74 0.39 -21.74
CA LEU A 73 5.14 1.53 -21.04
C LEU A 73 5.51 1.61 -19.54
N TRP A 74 6.34 0.70 -19.04
CA TRP A 74 6.64 0.59 -17.61
C TRP A 74 7.29 1.83 -16.99
N ARG A 75 7.94 2.67 -17.80
CA ARG A 75 8.59 3.91 -17.35
C ARG A 75 7.58 4.99 -16.94
N PHE A 76 6.34 4.92 -17.43
CA PHE A 76 5.30 5.93 -17.16
C PHE A 76 4.78 5.93 -15.73
N ILE A 77 5.00 4.85 -14.98
CA ILE A 77 4.58 4.71 -13.58
C ILE A 77 5.73 4.87 -12.59
N ASP A 78 6.94 5.11 -13.08
CA ASP A 78 8.14 5.27 -12.27
C ASP A 78 8.47 6.75 -12.10
N SER A 79 8.14 7.31 -10.93
CA SER A 79 8.39 8.72 -10.61
C SER A 79 9.88 9.05 -10.44
N SER A 80 10.77 8.05 -10.37
CA SER A 80 12.22 8.29 -10.35
C SER A 80 12.79 8.64 -11.73
N ILE A 81 12.06 8.30 -12.80
CA ILE A 81 12.44 8.62 -14.18
C ILE A 81 11.89 10.01 -14.53
N PRO A 82 12.72 10.94 -15.03
CA PRO A 82 12.25 12.27 -15.35
C PRO A 82 11.22 12.25 -16.48
N ARG A 83 10.23 13.14 -16.36
CA ARG A 83 9.27 13.43 -17.43
C ARG A 83 9.97 14.16 -18.58
N PRO A 84 9.51 14.00 -19.84
CA PRO A 84 10.04 14.81 -20.93
C PRO A 84 9.78 16.31 -20.67
N PRO A 85 10.74 17.19 -21.00
CA PRO A 85 10.55 18.63 -20.96
C PRO A 85 9.35 19.08 -21.81
N ARG A 86 8.68 20.17 -21.43
CA ARG A 86 7.46 20.65 -22.11
C ARG A 86 7.68 21.06 -23.57
N ASP A 87 8.88 21.48 -23.90
CA ASP A 87 9.34 21.85 -25.23
C ASP A 87 9.81 20.65 -26.06
N SER A 88 9.83 19.45 -25.47
CA SER A 88 10.19 18.23 -26.17
C SER A 88 9.08 17.83 -27.16
N PRO A 89 9.42 17.32 -28.35
CA PRO A 89 8.44 16.71 -29.26
C PRO A 89 7.73 15.49 -28.64
N LEU A 90 8.27 14.93 -27.55
CA LEU A 90 7.67 13.81 -26.82
C LEU A 90 6.68 14.24 -25.74
N ALA A 91 6.55 15.54 -25.45
CA ALA A 91 5.75 16.05 -24.32
C ALA A 91 4.25 15.74 -24.47
N ASP A 92 3.65 16.11 -25.61
CA ASP A 92 2.22 15.90 -25.85
C ASP A 92 1.87 14.41 -25.87
N ARG A 93 2.76 13.62 -26.47
CA ARG A 93 2.66 12.16 -26.49
C ARG A 93 2.71 11.59 -25.08
N TRP A 94 3.66 12.03 -24.28
CA TRP A 94 3.80 11.58 -22.90
C TRP A 94 2.55 11.91 -22.08
N VAL A 95 2.01 13.12 -22.22
CA VAL A 95 0.76 13.53 -21.53
C VAL A 95 -0.38 12.59 -21.87
N LYS A 96 -0.56 12.27 -23.15
CA LYS A 96 -1.63 11.37 -23.61
C LYS A 96 -1.46 9.97 -23.03
N ILE A 97 -0.29 9.36 -23.20
CA ILE A 97 -0.02 8.00 -22.75
C ILE A 97 -0.12 7.90 -21.23
N SER A 98 0.45 8.86 -20.51
CA SER A 98 0.41 8.89 -19.05
C SER A 98 -1.02 8.97 -18.52
N ARG A 99 -1.91 9.75 -19.15
CA ARG A 99 -3.33 9.80 -18.79
C ARG A 99 -4.06 8.50 -19.11
N ASP A 100 -3.80 7.89 -20.26
CA ASP A 100 -4.41 6.62 -20.63
C ASP A 100 -4.03 5.50 -19.64
N VAL A 101 -2.74 5.41 -19.29
CA VAL A 101 -2.24 4.45 -18.29
C VAL A 101 -2.81 4.76 -16.91
N GLN A 102 -2.95 6.04 -16.54
CA GLN A 102 -3.57 6.45 -15.27
C GLN A 102 -5.03 6.01 -15.19
N ILE A 103 -5.85 6.28 -16.23
CA ILE A 103 -7.26 5.91 -16.27
C ILE A 103 -7.41 4.38 -16.23
N TRP A 104 -6.57 3.66 -16.97
CA TRP A 104 -6.56 2.21 -16.98
C TRP A 104 -6.26 1.62 -15.59
N MET A 105 -5.24 2.11 -14.88
CA MET A 105 -4.97 1.67 -13.51
C MET A 105 -6.10 2.08 -12.54
N TYR A 106 -6.67 3.28 -12.71
CA TYR A 106 -7.78 3.74 -11.87
C TYR A 106 -9.00 2.82 -12.00
N GLN A 107 -9.27 2.30 -13.20
CA GLN A 107 -10.37 1.37 -13.46
C GLN A 107 -10.14 0.00 -12.82
N SER A 108 -8.88 -0.44 -12.67
CA SER A 108 -8.53 -1.71 -12.02
C SER A 108 -8.32 -1.59 -10.51
N VAL A 109 -8.86 -0.56 -9.86
CA VAL A 109 -8.76 -0.36 -8.40
C VAL A 109 -10.16 -0.16 -7.83
N ALA A 110 -10.47 -0.89 -6.75
CA ALA A 110 -11.77 -0.81 -6.11
C ALA A 110 -12.13 0.63 -5.67
N LYS A 111 -13.42 0.95 -5.74
CA LYS A 111 -13.92 2.32 -5.56
C LYS A 111 -13.62 2.89 -4.18
N ASP A 112 -13.61 2.06 -3.15
CA ASP A 112 -13.26 2.41 -1.78
C ASP A 112 -11.79 2.79 -1.64
N ILE A 113 -10.86 2.02 -2.22
CA ILE A 113 -9.43 2.37 -2.27
C ILE A 113 -9.24 3.67 -3.04
N ASN A 114 -9.88 3.81 -4.20
CA ASN A 114 -9.84 5.06 -4.98
C ASN A 114 -10.40 6.26 -4.20
N ARG A 115 -11.44 6.09 -3.38
CA ARG A 115 -11.96 7.13 -2.48
C ARG A 115 -10.95 7.54 -1.41
N MET A 116 -10.18 6.60 -0.86
CA MET A 116 -9.12 6.91 0.10
C MET A 116 -8.07 7.84 -0.53
N VAL A 117 -7.74 7.63 -1.80
CA VAL A 117 -6.76 8.46 -2.52
C VAL A 117 -7.33 9.85 -2.84
N THR A 118 -8.56 9.93 -3.36
CA THR A 118 -9.17 11.21 -3.74
C THR A 118 -9.52 12.08 -2.53
N SER A 119 -9.88 11.49 -1.39
CA SER A 119 -10.17 12.22 -0.14
C SER A 119 -9.00 13.04 0.40
N ARG A 120 -7.76 12.75 -0.02
CA ARG A 120 -6.55 13.46 0.43
C ARG A 120 -6.19 14.67 -0.44
N ASN A 121 -7.03 15.05 -1.40
CA ASN A 121 -6.82 16.17 -2.31
C ASN A 121 -5.47 16.14 -3.04
N PHE A 122 -4.94 14.94 -3.32
CA PHE A 122 -3.73 14.82 -4.13
C PHE A 122 -4.00 15.18 -5.58
N ARG A 123 -2.99 15.76 -6.24
CA ARG A 123 -3.00 15.88 -7.69
C ARG A 123 -2.75 14.49 -8.29
N ILE A 124 -3.72 14.02 -9.08
CA ILE A 124 -3.68 12.72 -9.75
C ILE A 124 -3.98 12.98 -11.22
N GLU A 125 -3.01 13.53 -11.95
CA GLU A 125 -3.18 13.81 -13.38
C GLU A 125 -2.47 12.76 -14.25
N PHE A 126 -1.39 12.17 -13.72
CA PHE A 126 -0.49 11.30 -14.46
C PHE A 126 -0.29 9.94 -13.76
N ALA A 127 0.18 8.96 -14.52
CA ALA A 127 0.30 7.57 -14.08
C ALA A 127 1.28 7.38 -12.92
N ASP A 128 2.44 8.04 -12.98
CA ASP A 128 3.45 8.08 -11.92
C ASP A 128 2.90 8.72 -10.64
N GLU A 129 2.19 9.85 -10.76
CA GLU A 129 1.53 10.52 -9.62
C GLU A 129 0.49 9.60 -8.98
N TYR A 130 -0.29 8.89 -9.78
CA TYR A 130 -1.30 7.97 -9.26
C TYR A 130 -0.67 6.85 -8.45
N ILE A 131 0.37 6.18 -8.96
CA ILE A 131 1.06 5.12 -8.23
C ILE A 131 1.76 5.65 -6.98
N GLU A 132 2.40 6.81 -7.05
CA GLU A 132 3.03 7.42 -5.87
C GLU A 132 1.99 7.76 -4.81
N ASN A 133 0.84 8.31 -5.20
CA ASN A 133 -0.26 8.57 -4.28
C ASN A 133 -0.90 7.29 -3.75
N LEU A 134 -1.02 6.24 -4.57
CA LEU A 134 -1.49 4.93 -4.12
C LEU A 134 -0.52 4.37 -3.08
N LYS A 135 0.78 4.35 -3.38
CA LYS A 135 1.83 3.95 -2.44
C LYS A 135 1.80 4.81 -1.18
N ASN A 136 1.62 6.12 -1.27
CA ASN A 136 1.55 6.98 -0.10
C ASN A 136 0.30 6.69 0.72
N VAL A 137 -0.87 6.53 0.09
CA VAL A 137 -2.09 6.17 0.79
C VAL A 137 -1.93 4.81 1.44
N LEU A 138 -1.41 3.81 0.72
CA LEU A 138 -1.25 2.40 1.12
C LEU A 138 -0.08 2.14 2.11
N ASN A 139 1.03 2.89 2.02
CA ASN A 139 2.17 2.83 2.94
C ASN A 139 1.97 3.72 4.17
N VAL A 140 1.40 4.92 4.04
CA VAL A 140 0.96 5.72 5.20
C VAL A 140 -0.17 4.99 5.93
N THR A 141 -0.87 4.09 5.24
CA THR A 141 -1.82 3.14 5.82
C THR A 141 -1.14 1.87 6.34
N GLY A 142 -0.12 2.09 7.18
CA GLY A 142 -0.05 1.36 8.46
C GLY A 142 -1.43 1.18 9.13
N TYR A 143 -2.46 1.95 8.75
CA TYR A 143 -3.90 1.67 8.81
C TYR A 143 -4.35 0.20 8.79
N ASN A 144 -3.79 -0.71 7.99
CA ASN A 144 -4.21 -2.13 8.08
C ASN A 144 -3.65 -2.79 9.33
N ALA A 145 -2.35 -2.59 9.57
CA ALA A 145 -1.72 -3.04 10.80
C ALA A 145 -2.34 -2.33 12.02
N MET A 146 -2.72 -1.06 11.88
CA MET A 146 -3.35 -0.21 12.88
C MET A 146 -4.81 -0.59 13.09
N ASN A 147 -5.61 -0.83 12.05
CA ASN A 147 -6.99 -1.32 12.17
C ASN A 147 -6.98 -2.70 12.77
N LYS A 148 -6.09 -3.59 12.32
CA LYS A 148 -5.89 -4.89 12.94
C LYS A 148 -5.54 -4.73 14.42
N ASP A 149 -4.62 -3.85 14.76
CA ASP A 149 -4.24 -3.61 16.16
C ASP A 149 -5.38 -2.95 16.96
N CYS A 150 -6.12 -1.99 16.41
CA CYS A 150 -7.29 -1.34 17.01
C CYS A 150 -8.46 -2.31 17.21
N VAL A 151 -8.77 -3.15 16.23
CA VAL A 151 -9.77 -4.22 16.32
C VAL A 151 -9.34 -5.24 17.36
N THR A 152 -8.05 -5.60 17.40
CA THR A 152 -7.48 -6.48 18.44
C THR A 152 -7.70 -5.88 19.82
N TRP A 153 -7.30 -4.62 20.03
CA TRP A 153 -7.52 -3.90 21.29
C TRP A 153 -9.00 -3.81 21.66
N TRP A 154 -9.87 -3.47 20.72
CA TRP A 154 -11.30 -3.37 20.92
C TRP A 154 -11.97 -4.72 21.23
N SER A 155 -11.33 -5.83 20.84
CA SER A 155 -11.81 -7.20 21.07
C SER A 155 -11.25 -7.85 22.32
N LEU A 156 -10.29 -7.20 23.00
CA LEU A 156 -9.79 -7.67 24.30
C LEU A 156 -10.90 -7.61 25.33
N ARG A 157 -11.16 -8.74 25.98
CA ARG A 157 -12.14 -8.84 27.08
C ARG A 157 -11.47 -9.47 28.28
N ARG A 158 -11.82 -9.00 29.49
CA ARG A 158 -11.32 -9.59 30.74
C ARG A 158 -11.62 -11.08 30.84
N SER A 159 -12.76 -11.53 30.31
CA SER A 159 -13.19 -12.94 30.31
C SER A 159 -12.30 -13.89 29.50
N GLN A 160 -11.44 -13.36 28.62
CA GLN A 160 -10.49 -14.17 27.84
C GLN A 160 -9.24 -14.57 28.64
N TYR A 161 -9.09 -14.08 29.87
CA TYR A 161 -7.89 -14.24 30.68
C TYR A 161 -8.19 -14.95 32.01
N THR A 162 -7.21 -15.71 32.51
CA THR A 162 -7.33 -16.43 33.79
C THR A 162 -7.25 -15.48 34.99
N SER A 163 -6.48 -14.39 34.89
CA SER A 163 -6.33 -13.40 35.94
C SER A 163 -6.51 -11.96 35.43
N ALA A 164 -6.90 -11.06 36.33
CA ALA A 164 -6.99 -9.63 36.04
C ALA A 164 -5.63 -9.03 35.68
N VAL A 165 -4.55 -9.55 36.27
CA VAL A 165 -3.18 -9.09 35.99
C VAL A 165 -2.78 -9.43 34.55
N ASP A 166 -3.08 -10.64 34.08
CA ASP A 166 -2.76 -11.06 32.71
C ASP A 166 -3.53 -10.23 31.66
N TYR A 167 -4.80 -9.93 31.96
CA TYR A 167 -5.61 -9.02 31.15
C TYR A 167 -4.99 -7.62 31.09
N VAL A 168 -4.66 -7.02 32.24
CA VAL A 168 -4.07 -5.68 32.32
C VAL A 168 -2.75 -5.60 31.56
N ASN A 169 -1.89 -6.62 31.67
CA ASN A 169 -0.63 -6.69 30.93
C ASN A 169 -0.87 -6.75 29.42
N SER A 170 -1.77 -7.64 28.97
CA SER A 170 -2.09 -7.75 27.54
C SER A 170 -2.73 -6.48 26.97
N PHE A 171 -3.60 -5.83 27.76
CA PHE A 171 -4.21 -4.56 27.42
C PHE A 171 -3.14 -3.46 27.28
N ARG A 172 -2.24 -3.34 28.25
CA ARG A 172 -1.11 -2.40 28.23
C ARG A 172 -0.22 -2.62 27.01
N ASP A 173 0.16 -3.86 26.72
CA ASP A 173 1.07 -4.18 25.62
C ASP A 173 0.43 -3.84 24.27
N THR A 174 -0.85 -4.16 24.11
CA THR A 174 -1.61 -3.84 22.89
C THR A 174 -1.76 -2.34 22.71
N VAL A 175 -2.09 -1.59 23.79
CA VAL A 175 -2.17 -0.12 23.75
C VAL A 175 -0.81 0.50 23.43
N THR A 176 0.28 0.00 24.01
CA THR A 176 1.65 0.47 23.75
C THR A 176 2.06 0.22 22.29
N LYS A 177 1.57 -0.87 21.69
CA LYS A 177 1.77 -1.16 20.27
C LYS A 177 1.02 -0.16 19.39
N ILE A 178 -0.25 0.11 19.69
CA ILE A 178 -1.10 1.03 18.92
C ILE A 178 -0.65 2.48 19.08
N SER A 179 -0.19 2.88 20.27
CA SER A 179 0.23 4.26 20.56
C SER A 179 1.42 4.73 19.72
N LYS A 180 2.15 3.80 19.08
CA LYS A 180 3.20 4.12 18.09
C LYS A 180 2.64 4.65 16.77
N ARG A 181 1.33 4.47 16.52
CA ARG A 181 0.65 4.78 15.25
C ARG A 181 -0.57 5.68 15.42
N VAL A 182 -1.24 5.67 16.58
CA VAL A 182 -2.46 6.43 16.86
C VAL A 182 -2.40 7.05 18.24
N GLU A 183 -2.81 8.31 18.36
CA GLU A 183 -3.04 8.94 19.64
C GLU A 183 -4.38 8.47 20.22
N ILE A 184 -4.34 7.80 21.37
CA ILE A 184 -5.55 7.33 22.07
C ILE A 184 -5.77 8.23 23.28
N ASN A 185 -6.99 8.75 23.43
CA ASN A 185 -7.36 9.56 24.57
C ASN A 185 -7.16 8.75 25.89
N PRO A 186 -6.35 9.23 26.85
CA PRO A 186 -6.09 8.51 28.10
C PRO A 186 -7.34 8.25 28.94
N ILE A 187 -8.37 9.11 28.84
CA ILE A 187 -9.64 8.94 29.53
C ILE A 187 -10.37 7.71 28.98
N LEU A 188 -10.39 7.52 27.65
CA LEU A 188 -11.00 6.35 27.02
C LEU A 188 -10.31 5.06 27.47
N LEU A 189 -8.98 5.02 27.45
CA LEU A 189 -8.20 3.86 27.91
C LEU A 189 -8.56 3.46 29.34
N ARG A 190 -8.64 4.45 30.24
CA ARG A 190 -9.03 4.24 31.63
C ARG A 190 -10.46 3.70 31.76
N GLN A 191 -11.41 4.27 31.01
CA GLN A 191 -12.82 3.85 31.08
C GLN A 191 -13.00 2.40 30.61
N VAL A 192 -12.38 2.03 29.48
CA VAL A 192 -12.39 0.64 28.99
C VAL A 192 -11.77 -0.31 30.01
N LEU A 193 -10.62 0.07 30.60
CA LEU A 193 -9.95 -0.74 31.60
C LEU A 193 -10.81 -0.94 32.86
N LEU A 194 -11.39 0.12 33.41
CA LEU A 194 -12.25 0.06 34.60
C LEU A 194 -13.52 -0.74 34.34
N HIS A 195 -14.11 -0.61 33.15
CA HIS A 195 -15.29 -1.38 32.75
C HIS A 195 -15.02 -2.88 32.78
N GLU A 196 -13.88 -3.31 32.25
CA GLU A 196 -13.53 -4.72 32.12
C GLU A 196 -13.11 -5.38 33.44
N ILE A 197 -12.55 -4.63 34.39
CA ILE A 197 -12.11 -5.16 35.70
C ILE A 197 -13.13 -4.96 36.84
N ARG A 198 -14.33 -4.46 36.53
CA ARG A 198 -15.34 -4.10 37.55
C ARG A 198 -15.73 -5.27 38.46
N ASP A 199 -15.77 -6.48 37.91
CA ASP A 199 -16.19 -7.67 38.64
C ASP A 199 -15.04 -8.23 39.50
N ASP A 200 -13.79 -8.00 39.10
CA ASP A 200 -12.61 -8.41 39.88
C ASP A 200 -12.33 -7.47 41.07
N ASN A 201 -12.60 -6.17 40.91
CA ASN A 201 -12.32 -5.16 41.95
C ASN A 201 -13.40 -4.08 42.03
N PRO A 202 -14.62 -4.44 42.47
CA PRO A 202 -15.78 -3.54 42.46
C PRO A 202 -15.59 -2.31 43.35
N THR A 203 -14.95 -2.46 44.51
CA THR A 203 -14.72 -1.36 45.46
C THR A 203 -13.80 -0.29 44.88
N MET A 204 -12.71 -0.68 44.20
CA MET A 204 -11.81 0.26 43.55
C MET A 204 -12.52 0.98 42.40
N VAL A 205 -13.28 0.27 41.56
CA VAL A 205 -13.99 0.87 40.43
C VAL A 205 -15.04 1.87 40.93
N ALA A 206 -15.84 1.50 41.94
CA ALA A 206 -16.81 2.39 42.58
C ALA A 206 -16.13 3.66 43.12
N SER A 207 -15.05 3.50 43.89
CA SER A 207 -14.28 4.64 44.42
C SER A 207 -13.75 5.57 43.32
N LYS A 208 -13.28 5.00 42.19
CA LYS A 208 -12.76 5.78 41.06
C LYS A 208 -13.84 6.50 40.26
N HIS A 209 -15.05 5.96 40.18
CA HIS A 209 -16.21 6.63 39.59
C HIS A 209 -16.70 7.76 40.51
N SER A 210 -16.87 7.50 41.82
CA SER A 210 -17.31 8.54 42.77
C SER A 210 -16.36 9.74 42.81
N SER A 211 -15.04 9.51 42.79
CA SER A 211 -14.06 10.60 42.70
C SER A 211 -14.16 11.42 41.40
N PHE A 212 -14.65 10.82 40.32
CA PHE A 212 -14.88 11.51 39.05
C PHE A 212 -16.16 12.34 39.12
N ASP A 213 -17.25 11.74 39.62
CA ASP A 213 -18.52 12.43 39.82
C ASP A 213 -18.32 13.66 40.72
N GLU A 214 -17.57 13.55 41.81
CA GLU A 214 -17.23 14.68 42.68
C GLU A 214 -16.41 15.77 41.97
N LYS A 215 -15.46 15.37 41.11
CA LYS A 215 -14.56 16.29 40.41
C LYS A 215 -15.23 17.04 39.26
N TYR A 216 -16.27 16.47 38.66
CA TYR A 216 -16.96 17.04 37.50
C TYR A 216 -18.45 17.36 37.77
N ALA A 217 -18.89 17.29 39.03
CA ALA A 217 -20.25 17.64 39.46
C ALA A 217 -20.59 19.13 39.25
N LYS A 218 -19.60 20.00 39.02
CA LYS A 218 -19.82 21.44 38.88
C LYS A 218 -19.74 21.85 37.40
N ALA A 219 -20.82 22.41 36.88
CA ALA A 219 -20.93 22.87 35.49
C ALA A 219 -19.87 23.93 35.09
N THR A 220 -19.26 24.62 36.07
CA THR A 220 -18.17 25.59 35.84
C THR A 220 -16.87 24.96 35.33
N ASP A 221 -16.70 23.65 35.47
CA ASP A 221 -15.45 22.94 35.10
C ASP A 221 -15.36 22.63 33.60
N PHE A 222 -16.41 22.95 32.82
CA PHE A 222 -16.51 22.69 31.38
C PHE A 222 -16.58 23.96 30.51
N ASN A 223 -16.37 25.15 31.09
CA ASN A 223 -16.29 26.38 30.29
C ASN A 223 -14.94 26.47 29.57
N ILE A 224 -14.95 26.13 28.28
CA ILE A 224 -13.88 26.43 27.29
C ILE A 224 -14.28 27.68 26.53
#